data_AF-A0A4D7C6J0-F1
#
_entry.id   AF-A0A4D7C6J0-F1
#
_cell.length_a   1.000
_cell.length_b   1.000
_cell.length_c   1.000
_cell.angle_alpha   90.00
_cell.angle_beta   90.00
_cell.angle_gamma   90.00
#
_symmetry.space_group_name_H-M   'P 1'
#
loop_
_entity.id
_entity.type
_entity.pdbx_description
1 polymer ?
#
loop_
_entity_poly.entity_id
_entity_poly.type
_entity_poly.pdbx_seq_one_letter_code
_entity_poly.pdbx_strand_id
1 'polypeptide(L)'
;MDAASFKFYYSPLLEQVRLRELKALDIMNSDAESSFDTIVDLAAAITQAPIAVISLLDESRQWFKARVGLDVPETPRSIAFCDHTIRSDEPMIIEDALEDPRFAQNPWYSPSPVSASTAASR
;
A
#
# COMPACT_ATOMS: atom_id res chain seq x y z
N MET A 1 -21.61 12.50 3.14
CA MET A 1 -21.33 11.80 4.41
C MET A 1 -20.18 12.53 5.08
N ASP A 2 -20.29 12.91 6.35
CA ASP A 2 -19.22 13.66 7.03
C ASP A 2 -18.19 12.73 7.69
N ALA A 3 -17.02 13.30 8.01
CA ALA A 3 -15.90 12.59 8.61
C ALA A 3 -16.20 12.02 10.03
N ALA A 4 -17.20 12.57 10.73
CA ALA A 4 -17.61 12.08 12.05
C ALA A 4 -18.45 10.80 11.94
N SER A 5 -19.29 10.71 10.90
CA SER A 5 -20.09 9.54 10.55
C SER A 5 -19.22 8.39 10.03
N PHE A 6 -18.12 8.72 9.33
CA PHE A 6 -17.13 7.75 8.84
C PHE A 6 -16.29 7.12 9.96
N LYS A 7 -15.89 7.91 10.97
CA LYS A 7 -15.16 7.42 12.15
C LYS A 7 -15.99 6.46 13.01
N PHE A 8 -17.32 6.52 12.89
CA PHE A 8 -18.25 5.62 13.59
C PHE A 8 -18.36 4.23 12.92
N TYR A 9 -18.01 4.12 11.63
CA TYR A 9 -18.16 2.88 10.85
C TYR A 9 -16.89 2.01 10.86
N TYR A 10 -15.71 2.63 10.89
CA TYR A 10 -14.44 1.91 11.08
C TYR A 10 -14.17 1.66 12.57
N SER A 11 -14.92 0.72 13.14
CA SER A 11 -14.77 0.33 14.55
C SER A 11 -13.62 -0.67 14.74
N PRO A 12 -13.03 -0.79 15.94
CA PRO A 12 -12.06 -1.84 16.25
C PRO A 12 -12.55 -3.26 15.92
N LEU A 13 -13.87 -3.49 15.96
CA LEU A 13 -14.47 -4.78 15.59
C LEU A 13 -14.37 -5.05 14.09
N LEU A 14 -14.59 -4.04 13.25
CA LEU A 14 -14.46 -4.18 11.79
C LEU A 14 -13.02 -4.52 11.41
N GLU A 15 -12.05 -3.88 12.06
CA GLU A 15 -10.65 -4.16 11.80
C GLU A 15 -10.24 -5.57 12.23
N GLN A 16 -10.72 -6.05 13.39
CA GLN A 16 -10.50 -7.43 13.80
C GLN A 16 -11.08 -8.45 12.81
N VAL A 17 -12.24 -8.16 12.23
CA VAL A 17 -12.83 -9.00 11.17
C VAL A 17 -11.94 -8.99 9.94
N ARG A 18 -11.52 -7.81 9.44
CA ARG A 18 -10.65 -7.69 8.28
C ARG A 18 -9.33 -8.47 8.45
N LEU A 19 -8.71 -8.36 9.62
CA LEU A 19 -7.46 -9.06 9.94
C LEU A 19 -7.66 -10.59 10.02
N ARG A 20 -8.79 -11.04 10.57
CA ARG A 20 -9.16 -12.46 10.58
C ARG A 20 -9.32 -13.00 9.17
N GLU A 21 -10.03 -12.29 8.30
CA GLU A 21 -10.22 -12.69 6.91
C GLU A 21 -8.88 -12.72 6.15
N LEU A 22 -8.03 -11.70 6.33
CA LEU A 22 -6.69 -11.71 5.73
C LEU A 22 -5.87 -12.93 6.18
N LYS A 23 -5.93 -13.29 7.46
CA LYS A 23 -5.24 -14.47 7.99
C LYS A 23 -5.81 -15.77 7.41
N ALA A 24 -7.12 -15.85 7.21
CA ALA A 24 -7.79 -17.03 6.66
C ALA A 24 -7.40 -17.31 5.20
N LEU A 25 -6.96 -16.28 4.46
CA LEU A 25 -6.47 -16.42 3.09
C LEU A 25 -5.07 -17.07 3.00
N ASP A 26 -4.32 -17.16 4.10
CA ASP A 26 -2.96 -17.71 4.17
C ASP A 26 -1.99 -17.16 3.10
N ILE A 27 -2.21 -15.90 2.70
CA ILE A 27 -1.49 -15.26 1.59
C ILE A 27 -0.29 -14.42 2.06
N MET A 28 -0.25 -14.03 3.34
CA MET A 28 0.82 -13.19 3.88
C MET A 28 2.14 -13.96 3.96
N ASN A 29 3.24 -13.38 3.46
CA ASN A 29 4.56 -14.03 3.35
C ASN A 29 4.58 -15.32 2.50
N SER A 30 3.56 -15.53 1.67
CA SER A 30 3.60 -16.61 0.68
C SER A 30 4.58 -16.27 -0.45
N ASP A 31 4.95 -17.30 -1.21
CA ASP A 31 5.83 -17.14 -2.37
C ASP A 31 5.24 -16.21 -3.44
N ALA A 32 6.10 -15.68 -4.30
CA ALA A 32 5.67 -14.92 -5.47
C ALA A 32 4.82 -15.80 -6.40
N GLU A 33 3.83 -15.17 -7.03
CA GLU A 33 2.86 -15.85 -7.88
C GLU A 33 2.68 -15.04 -9.17
N SER A 34 2.95 -15.68 -10.30
CA SER A 34 2.98 -15.01 -11.61
C SER A 34 1.67 -14.32 -11.99
N SER A 35 0.54 -14.79 -11.46
CA SER A 35 -0.78 -14.17 -11.64
C SER A 35 -0.84 -12.76 -11.05
N PHE A 36 -0.28 -12.54 -9.85
CA PHE A 36 -0.21 -11.22 -9.23
C PHE A 36 0.85 -10.34 -9.88
N ASP A 37 1.98 -10.91 -10.27
CA ASP A 37 3.05 -10.19 -10.98
C ASP A 37 2.52 -9.62 -12.32
N THR A 38 1.77 -10.43 -13.07
CA THR A 38 1.14 -10.00 -14.33
C THR A 38 0.20 -8.81 -14.11
N ILE A 39 -0.52 -8.76 -13.00
CA ILE A 39 -1.45 -7.65 -12.70
C ILE A 39 -0.68 -6.35 -12.45
N VAL A 40 0.38 -6.38 -11.65
CA VAL A 40 1.17 -5.16 -11.36
C VAL A 40 1.94 -4.69 -12.58
N ASP A 41 2.46 -5.62 -13.40
CA ASP A 41 3.12 -5.29 -14.67
C ASP A 41 2.16 -4.60 -15.63
N LEU A 42 0.94 -5.13 -15.77
CA LEU A 42 -0.09 -4.53 -16.61
C LEU A 42 -0.52 -3.16 -16.07
N ALA A 43 -0.70 -3.03 -14.75
CA ALA A 43 -1.07 -1.76 -14.13
C ALA A 43 -0.02 -0.68 -14.37
N ALA A 44 1.27 -0.99 -14.19
CA ALA A 44 2.37 -0.08 -14.50
C ALA A 44 2.42 0.27 -16.00
N ALA A 45 2.26 -0.71 -16.88
CA ALA A 45 2.30 -0.49 -18.33
C ALA A 45 1.15 0.42 -18.82
N ILE A 46 -0.08 0.19 -18.34
CA ILE A 46 -1.26 0.98 -18.73
C ILE A 46 -1.16 2.42 -18.20
N THR A 47 -0.76 2.58 -16.94
CA THR A 47 -0.69 3.89 -16.29
C THR A 47 0.60 4.65 -16.62
N GLN A 48 1.58 3.98 -17.22
CA GLN A 48 2.95 4.46 -17.41
C GLN A 48 3.61 4.90 -16.09
N ALA A 49 3.11 4.40 -14.95
CA ALA A 49 3.67 4.71 -13.64
C ALA A 49 4.95 3.91 -13.41
N PRO A 50 5.97 4.50 -12.74
CA PRO A 50 7.22 3.80 -12.45
C PRO A 50 7.05 2.70 -11.39
N ILE A 51 5.97 2.74 -10.61
CA ILE A 51 5.69 1.83 -9.51
C ILE A 51 4.24 1.37 -9.58
N ALA A 52 4.01 0.07 -9.46
CA ALA A 52 2.70 -0.52 -9.20
C ALA A 52 2.86 -1.70 -8.22
N VAL A 53 1.90 -1.84 -7.30
CA VAL A 53 1.97 -2.83 -6.21
C VAL A 53 0.60 -3.41 -5.89
N ILE A 54 0.57 -4.68 -5.49
CA ILE A 54 -0.55 -5.27 -4.76
C ILE A 54 -0.15 -5.35 -3.30
N SER A 55 -0.88 -4.62 -2.47
CA SER A 55 -0.55 -4.35 -1.07
C SER A 55 -1.55 -5.02 -0.14
N LEU A 56 -1.05 -5.77 0.85
CA LEU A 56 -1.83 -6.43 1.89
C LEU A 56 -1.42 -5.89 3.26
N LEU A 57 -2.39 -5.50 4.08
CA LEU A 57 -2.14 -4.82 5.35
C LEU A 57 -2.49 -5.72 6.52
N ASP A 58 -1.52 -6.08 7.35
CA ASP A 58 -1.76 -6.69 8.65
C ASP A 58 -1.83 -5.63 9.76
N GLU A 59 -1.76 -6.05 11.02
CA GLU A 59 -1.83 -5.18 12.19
C GLU A 59 -0.73 -4.10 12.22
N SER A 60 0.45 -4.41 11.70
CA SER A 60 1.68 -3.64 11.94
C SER A 60 2.40 -3.19 10.67
N ARG A 61 2.17 -3.88 9.55
CA ARG A 61 2.88 -3.64 8.29
C ARG A 61 1.97 -3.73 7.07
N GLN A 62 2.46 -3.08 6.02
CA GLN A 62 2.03 -3.25 4.65
C GLN A 62 3.01 -4.18 3.96
N TRP A 63 2.55 -5.33 3.49
CA TRP A 63 3.35 -6.31 2.75
C TRP A 63 2.95 -6.31 1.26
N PHE A 64 3.92 -6.41 0.37
CA PHE A 64 3.68 -6.39 -1.07
C PHE A 64 3.66 -7.81 -1.64
N LYS A 65 2.46 -8.27 -2.07
CA LYS A 65 2.29 -9.58 -2.71
C LYS A 65 2.94 -9.63 -4.10
N ALA A 66 2.87 -8.51 -4.81
CA ALA A 66 3.53 -8.27 -6.08
C ALA A 66 3.91 -6.79 -6.18
N ARG A 67 5.03 -6.50 -6.85
CA ARG A 67 5.57 -5.14 -6.98
C ARG A 67 6.43 -5.02 -8.23
N VAL A 68 6.34 -3.87 -8.89
CA VAL A 68 7.27 -3.43 -9.92
C VAL A 68 7.80 -2.04 -9.55
N GLY A 69 9.09 -1.79 -9.79
CA GLY A 69 9.73 -0.48 -9.55
C GLY A 69 9.97 -0.10 -8.08
N LEU A 70 9.73 -1.02 -7.14
CA LEU A 70 9.96 -0.82 -5.70
C LEU A 70 10.71 -2.01 -5.14
N ASP A 71 11.85 -1.83 -4.46
CA ASP A 71 12.71 -2.92 -3.99
C ASP A 71 12.33 -3.50 -2.63
N VAL A 72 11.68 -2.72 -1.77
CA VAL A 72 11.32 -3.18 -0.42
C VAL A 72 10.13 -4.14 -0.46
N PRO A 73 10.15 -5.24 0.31
CA PRO A 73 9.05 -6.22 0.33
C PRO A 73 7.88 -5.79 1.23
N GLU A 74 8.12 -4.84 2.14
CA GLU A 74 7.12 -4.34 3.07
C GLU A 74 7.51 -2.98 3.65
N THR A 75 6.56 -2.36 4.34
CA THR A 75 6.77 -1.14 5.14
C THR A 75 5.94 -1.16 6.41
N PRO A 76 6.31 -0.35 7.42
CA PRO A 76 5.44 -0.12 8.56
C PRO A 76 4.08 0.41 8.11
N ARG A 77 2.99 -0.12 8.68
CA ARG A 77 1.63 0.31 8.35
C ARG A 77 1.39 1.79 8.66
N SER A 78 2.09 2.33 9.66
CA SER A 78 2.01 3.73 10.07
C SER A 78 2.42 4.74 8.99
N ILE A 79 3.17 4.31 7.97
CA ILE A 79 3.62 5.17 6.86
C ILE A 79 2.98 4.78 5.52
N ALA A 80 2.07 3.80 5.54
CA ALA A 80 1.45 3.23 4.36
C ALA A 80 0.25 4.08 3.88
N PHE A 81 0.29 4.51 2.62
CA PHE A 81 -0.86 5.14 1.99
C PHE A 81 -2.09 4.22 2.01
N CYS A 82 -1.89 2.93 1.76
CA CYS A 82 -2.97 1.96 1.69
C CYS A 82 -3.74 1.80 3.01
N ASP A 83 -3.17 2.17 4.16
CA ASP A 83 -3.89 2.19 5.43
C ASP A 83 -5.05 3.20 5.41
N HIS A 84 -4.91 4.29 4.66
CA HIS A 84 -6.01 5.22 4.39
C HIS A 84 -7.00 4.65 3.36
N THR A 85 -6.50 4.02 2.30
CA THR A 85 -7.35 3.48 1.23
C THR A 85 -8.31 2.41 1.73
N ILE A 86 -7.86 1.45 2.56
CA ILE A 86 -8.72 0.33 3.02
C ILE A 86 -9.89 0.74 3.92
N ARG A 87 -9.98 2.03 4.29
CA ARG A 87 -11.05 2.56 5.12
C ARG A 87 -12.24 3.04 4.29
N SER A 88 -12.10 3.13 2.96
CA SER A 88 -13.12 3.61 2.03
C SER A 88 -13.25 2.69 0.83
N ASP A 89 -14.46 2.60 0.27
CA ASP A 89 -14.71 1.88 -0.98
C ASP A 89 -14.41 2.71 -2.24
N GLU A 90 -14.08 4.01 -2.07
CA GLU A 90 -13.76 4.91 -3.17
C GLU A 90 -12.26 4.91 -3.49
N PRO A 91 -11.87 5.05 -4.77
CA PRO A 91 -10.47 5.25 -5.14
C PRO A 91 -9.87 6.48 -4.45
N MET A 92 -8.69 6.31 -3.84
CA MET A 92 -7.92 7.42 -3.31
C MET A 92 -6.94 7.92 -4.36
N ILE A 93 -7.18 9.11 -4.90
CA ILE A 93 -6.29 9.79 -5.84
C ILE A 93 -5.61 10.93 -5.09
N ILE A 94 -4.29 10.99 -5.17
CA ILE A 94 -3.46 12.04 -4.58
C ILE A 94 -2.66 12.64 -5.73
N GLU A 95 -2.97 13.88 -6.10
CA GLU A 95 -2.31 14.55 -7.22
C GLU A 95 -0.86 14.90 -6.88
N ASP A 96 -0.63 15.44 -5.68
CA ASP A 96 0.70 15.64 -5.11
C ASP A 96 0.70 15.27 -3.63
N ALA A 97 1.52 14.29 -3.29
CA ALA A 97 1.57 13.72 -1.96
C ALA A 97 2.48 14.53 -0.99
N LEU A 98 3.23 15.52 -1.49
CA LEU A 98 3.91 16.55 -0.70
C LEU A 98 2.95 17.68 -0.28
N GLU A 99 1.87 17.90 -1.04
CA GLU A 99 0.84 18.89 -0.71
C GLU A 99 -0.32 18.31 0.10
N ASP A 100 -0.49 16.98 0.08
CA ASP A 100 -1.54 16.32 0.86
C ASP A 100 -1.21 16.31 2.37
N PRO A 101 -2.02 16.95 3.24
CA PRO A 101 -1.74 17.02 4.68
C PRO A 101 -1.63 15.66 5.38
N ARG A 102 -2.20 14.61 4.79
CA ARG A 102 -2.11 13.24 5.34
C ARG A 102 -0.73 12.64 5.14
N PHE A 103 0.00 13.08 4.11
CA PHE A 103 1.23 12.43 3.64
C PHE A 103 2.43 13.37 3.52
N ALA A 104 2.26 14.69 3.56
CA ALA A 104 3.32 15.67 3.37
C ALA A 104 4.56 15.46 4.27
N GLN A 105 4.37 14.84 5.45
CA GLN A 105 5.42 14.52 6.42
C GLN A 105 5.85 13.04 6.39
N ASN A 106 5.50 12.31 5.34
CA ASN A 106 5.81 10.89 5.23
C ASN A 106 7.33 10.69 5.02
N PRO A 107 8.00 9.84 5.81
CA PRO A 107 9.43 9.59 5.69
C PRO A 107 9.88 9.05 4.33
N TRP A 108 8.96 8.53 3.50
CA TRP A 108 9.24 8.10 2.13
C TRP A 108 9.92 9.17 1.26
N TYR A 109 9.68 10.46 1.51
CA TYR A 109 10.26 11.54 0.72
C TYR A 109 11.58 12.06 1.28
N SER A 110 11.89 11.71 2.53
CA SER A 110 13.15 12.14 3.14
C SER A 110 14.31 11.36 2.48
N PRO A 111 15.43 12.02 2.16
CA PRO A 111 16.64 11.34 1.73
C PRO A 111 17.27 10.58 2.91
N SER A 112 16.69 9.42 3.22
CA SER A 112 17.19 8.41 4.16
C SER A 112 17.54 7.17 3.33
N PRO A 113 18.58 6.37 3.66
CA PRO A 113 19.28 5.50 2.72
C PRO A 113 18.47 4.36 2.08
N VAL A 114 17.16 4.28 2.33
CA VAL A 114 16.23 3.32 1.73
C VAL A 114 15.69 3.80 0.37
N SER A 115 15.73 5.11 0.06
CA SER A 115 15.21 5.65 -1.21
C SER A 115 16.20 5.61 -2.39
N ALA A 116 17.42 5.09 -2.18
CA ALA A 116 18.47 5.03 -3.19
C ALA A 116 18.96 3.60 -3.46
N SER A 117 18.20 2.84 -4.25
CA SER A 117 18.62 1.61 -4.94
C SER A 117 17.63 1.42 -6.10
N THR A 118 17.98 1.23 -7.38
CA THR A 118 19.21 1.31 -8.14
C THR A 118 18.81 1.68 -9.57
N ALA A 119 19.04 2.93 -9.99
CA ALA A 119 19.03 3.30 -11.40
C ALA A 119 20.40 2.99 -12.00
N ALA A 120 20.74 1.71 -12.15
CA ALA A 120 21.93 1.27 -12.88
C ALA A 120 21.85 -0.23 -13.21
N SER A 121 21.25 -0.56 -14.35
CA SER A 121 21.62 -1.73 -15.15
C SER A 121 21.35 -1.41 -16.62
N ARG A 122 22.39 -0.93 -17.30
CA ARG A 122 22.56 -1.12 -18.74
C ARG A 122 23.19 -2.49 -18.97
#